data_AF-A0A2R6GXG7-F1
#
_entry.id   AF-A0A2R6GXG7-F1
#
_cell.length_a   1.000
_cell.length_b   1.000
_cell.length_c   1.000
_cell.angle_alpha   90.00
_cell.angle_beta   90.00
_cell.angle_gamma   90.00
#
_symmetry.space_group_name_H-M   'P 1'
#
loop_
_entity.id
_entity.type
_entity.pdbx_description
1 polymer ?
#
loop_
_entity_poly.entity_id
_entity_poly.type
_entity_poly.pdbx_seq_one_letter_code
_entity_poly.pdbx_strand_id
1 'polypeptide(L)' 'MSADKRLPVTEETRKELHELKEPGQTYDDLLKELAQQRRRQDLEERFQDLEETDRDELTSLSDV' A
#
# COMPACT_ATOMS: atom_id res chain seq x y z
N MET A 1 22.20 2.33 4.75
CA MET A 1 21.89 2.92 6.07
C MET A 1 20.43 2.63 6.36
N SER A 2 20.16 1.73 7.32
CA SER A 2 18.79 1.54 7.83
C SER A 2 18.43 2.78 8.64
N ALA A 3 17.32 3.44 8.30
CA ALA A 3 16.84 4.58 9.05
C ALA A 3 15.89 4.08 10.16
N ASP A 4 16.37 3.99 11.38
CA ASP A 4 15.53 3.63 12.53
C ASP A 4 14.62 4.81 12.90
N LYS A 5 13.39 4.81 12.37
CA LYS A 5 12.32 5.74 12.76
C LYS A 5 11.21 4.97 13.47
N ARG A 6 10.74 5.49 14.60
CA ARG A 6 9.63 4.91 15.37
C ARG A 6 8.31 5.57 14.96
N LEU A 7 7.29 4.75 14.71
CA LEU A 7 5.92 5.20 14.46
C LEU A 7 5.11 5.00 15.75
N PRO A 8 4.68 6.07 16.44
CA PRO A 8 3.78 5.93 17.58
C PRO A 8 2.39 5.53 17.07
N VAL A 9 1.81 4.50 17.68
CA VAL A 9 0.48 3.97 17.37
C VAL A 9 -0.29 3.74 18.66
N THR A 10 -1.60 3.56 18.56
CA THR A 10 -2.42 3.14 19.70
C THR A 10 -2.09 1.70 20.11
N GLU A 11 -2.40 1.32 21.35
CA GLU A 11 -2.24 -0.08 21.79
C GLU A 11 -3.13 -1.04 21.00
N GLU A 12 -4.29 -0.58 20.54
CA GLU A 12 -5.19 -1.35 19.67
C GLU A 12 -4.51 -1.68 18.35
N THR A 13 -4.05 -0.67 17.61
CA THR A 13 -3.32 -0.88 16.35
C THR A 13 -2.06 -1.73 16.55
N ARG A 14 -1.35 -1.55 17.67
CA ARG A 14 -0.19 -2.38 17.99
C ARG A 14 -0.53 -3.86 18.14
N LYS A 15 -1.70 -4.19 18.73
CA LYS A 15 -2.18 -5.57 18.87
C LYS A 15 -2.59 -6.14 17.51
N GLU A 16 -3.33 -5.39 16.71
CA GLU A 16 -3.70 -5.80 15.35
C GLU A 16 -2.46 -6.11 14.50
N LEU A 17 -1.46 -5.22 14.52
CA LEU A 17 -0.19 -5.45 13.84
C LEU A 17 0.56 -6.68 14.38
N HIS A 18 0.38 -7.02 15.66
CA HIS A 18 0.99 -8.22 16.22
C HIS A 18 0.29 -9.50 15.76
N GLU A 19 -1.04 -9.48 15.63
CA GLU A 19 -1.85 -10.61 15.15
C GLU A 19 -1.63 -10.89 13.66
N LEU A 20 -1.42 -9.85 12.85
CA LEU A 20 -1.10 -9.98 11.43
C LEU A 20 0.30 -10.56 11.16
N LYS A 21 1.17 -10.52 12.16
CA LYS A 21 2.59 -10.82 12.00
C LYS A 21 2.85 -12.32 12.05
N GLU A 22 3.67 -12.82 11.12
CA GLU A 22 4.10 -14.22 11.13
C GLU A 22 5.20 -14.51 12.17
N PRO A 23 5.33 -15.75 12.67
CA PRO A 23 6.42 -16.15 13.54
C PRO A 23 7.79 -15.87 12.91
N GLY A 24 8.64 -15.10 13.60
CA GLY A 24 9.99 -14.76 13.13
C GLY A 24 10.07 -13.55 12.17
N GLN A 25 8.94 -13.04 11.68
CA GLN A 25 8.89 -11.80 10.91
C GLN A 25 9.30 -10.61 11.80
N THR A 26 9.68 -9.47 11.22
CA THR A 26 9.80 -8.20 11.96
C THR A 26 8.63 -7.27 11.64
N TYR A 27 8.40 -6.23 12.46
CA TYR A 27 7.39 -5.22 12.11
C TYR A 27 7.75 -4.47 10.84
N ASP A 28 9.04 -4.26 10.56
CA ASP A 28 9.49 -3.63 9.33
C ASP A 28 9.15 -4.47 8.09
N ASP A 29 9.27 -5.80 8.19
CA ASP A 29 8.92 -6.70 7.10
C ASP A 29 7.40 -6.70 6.86
N LEU A 30 6.61 -6.81 7.93
CA LEU A 30 5.14 -6.69 7.85
C LEU A 30 4.71 -5.35 7.22
N LEU A 31 5.30 -4.23 7.65
CA LEU A 31 4.96 -2.91 7.12
C LEU A 31 5.33 -2.78 5.63
N LYS A 32 6.42 -3.41 5.18
CA LYS A 32 6.75 -3.44 3.74
C LYS A 32 5.71 -4.22 2.94
N GLU A 33 5.26 -5.36 3.44
CA GLU A 33 4.24 -6.18 2.80
C GLU A 33 2.90 -5.42 2.71
N LEU A 34 2.45 -4.83 3.81
CA LEU A 34 1.23 -4.01 3.83
C LEU A 34 1.34 -2.82 2.87
N ALA A 35 2.50 -2.16 2.81
CA ALA A 35 2.72 -1.06 1.87
C ALA A 35 2.75 -1.52 0.40
N GLN A 36 3.14 -2.75 0.11
CA GLN A 36 3.06 -3.31 -1.24
C GLN A 36 1.61 -3.67 -1.60
N GLN A 37 0.89 -4.30 -0.68
CA GLN A 37 -0.53 -4.62 -0.86
C GLN A 37 -1.35 -3.36 -1.12
N ARG A 38 -1.14 -2.28 -0.33
CA ARG A 38 -1.85 -1.02 -0.54
C ARG A 38 -1.57 -0.40 -1.90
N ARG A 39 -0.32 -0.39 -2.35
CA ARG A 39 0.04 0.12 -3.70
C ARG A 39 -0.62 -0.68 -4.81
N ARG A 40 -0.71 -1.99 -4.64
CA ARG A 40 -1.39 -2.85 -5.61
C ARG A 40 -2.88 -2.53 -5.67
N GLN A 41 -3.52 -2.38 -4.52
CA GLN A 41 -4.92 -1.98 -4.45
C GLN A 41 -5.15 -0.61 -5.09
N ASP A 42 -4.30 0.39 -4.77
CA ASP A 42 -4.39 1.72 -5.36
C ASP A 42 -4.22 1.69 -6.90
N LEU A 43 -3.40 0.76 -7.43
CA LEU A 43 -3.26 0.57 -8.88
C LEU A 43 -4.52 -0.08 -9.48
N GLU A 44 -5.06 -1.11 -8.82
CA GLU A 44 -6.27 -1.80 -9.27
C GLU A 44 -7.48 -0.83 -9.30
N GLU A 45 -7.64 0.02 -8.28
CA GLU A 45 -8.66 1.08 -8.24
C GLU A 45 -8.48 2.07 -9.41
N ARG A 46 -7.25 2.53 -9.66
CA ARG A 46 -6.98 3.44 -10.80
C ARG A 46 -7.29 2.81 -12.16
N PHE A 47 -7.04 1.52 -12.33
CA PHE A 47 -7.40 0.84 -13.58
C PHE A 47 -8.91 0.75 -13.76
N GLN A 48 -9.65 0.47 -12.68
CA GLN A 48 -11.13 0.49 -12.71
C GLN A 48 -11.64 1.88 -13.07
N ASP A 49 -11.12 2.93 -12.43
CA ASP A 49 -11.49 4.32 -12.74
C ASP A 49 -11.23 4.65 -14.23
N LEU A 50 -10.10 4.21 -14.79
CA LEU A 50 -9.77 4.42 -16.20
C LEU A 50 -10.69 3.66 -17.16
N GLU A 51 -11.12 2.44 -16.80
CA GLU A 51 -12.09 1.68 -17.59
C GLU A 51 -13.48 2.32 -17.60
N GLU A 52 -13.86 2.98 -16.50
CA GLU A 52 -15.13 3.69 -16.37
C GLU A 52 -15.10 5.10 -16.99
N THR A 53 -13.90 5.67 -17.20
CA THR A 53 -13.73 7.02 -17.76
C THR A 53 -13.98 7.03 -19.28
N ASP A 54 -14.72 8.03 -19.75
CA ASP A 54 -14.97 8.22 -21.18
C ASP A 54 -13.66 8.46 -21.94
N ARG A 55 -13.54 7.82 -23.11
CA ARG A 55 -12.31 7.84 -23.92
C ARG A 55 -11.86 9.24 -24.31
N ASP A 56 -12.80 10.18 -24.44
CA ASP A 56 -12.53 11.57 -24.81
C ASP A 56 -11.88 12.38 -23.67
N GLU A 57 -11.96 11.90 -22.43
CA GLU A 57 -11.31 12.49 -21.25
C GLU A 57 -9.90 11.91 -21.01
N LEU A 58 -9.55 10.81 -21.69
CA LEU A 58 -8.27 10.14 -21.56
C LEU A 58 -7.19 10.72 -22.48
N THR A 59 -5.96 10.83 -21.98
CA THR A 59 -4.80 11.24 -22.78
C THR A 59 -4.17 10.03 -23.47
N SER A 60 -3.81 10.15 -24.76
CA SER A 60 -3.11 9.08 -25.48
C SER A 60 -1.69 8.88 -24.94
N LEU A 61 -1.26 7.63 -24.85
CA LEU A 61 0.10 7.28 -24.43
C LEU A 61 1.20 7.85 -25.34
N SER A 62 0.88 8.18 -26.58
CA SER A 62 1.82 8.81 -27.52
C SER A 62 2.09 10.28 -27.25
N ASP A 63 1.28 10.93 -26.41
CA ASP A 63 1.35 12.36 -26.10
C ASP A 63 2.09 12.66 -24.78
N VAL A 64 2.73 11.65 -24.16
CA VAL A 64 3.48 11.72 -22.88
C VAL A 64 4.97 11.46 -23.10
#